data_AF-A0A2W4VC61-F1
#
_entry.id   AF-A0A2W4VC61-F1
#
_cell.length_a   1.000
_cell.length_b   1.000
_cell.length_c   1.000
_cell.angle_alpha   90.00
_cell.angle_beta   90.00
_cell.angle_gamma   90.00
#
_symmetry.space_group_name_H-M   'P 1'
#
loop_
_entity.id
_entity.type
_entity.pdbx_description
1 polymer ?
#
loop_
_entity_poly.entity_id
_entity_poly.type
_entity_poly.pdbx_seq_one_letter_code
_entity_poly.pdbx_strand_id
1 'polypeptide(L)'
;MTKGRVIEALGAAAAPAAISVVPATATDGAPVTAAAPPVAAAPEAGICEQFRPERAPAGTLVMIENGSLSRISLIEGSTLKTERGFGVGSTAAEIKAAYGGAVVSQPHKYEPAPAEDLYVWANGGSTAVVQDPDARGIRYEVGTDGKVRAVHAGGPSIQLAEGCS
;
A
#
# COMPACT_ATOMS: atom_id res chain seq x y z
N MET A 1 -25.74 36.42 -31.16
CA MET A 1 -24.97 35.23 -31.56
C MET A 1 -23.95 34.95 -30.48
N THR A 2 -24.28 34.13 -29.48
CA THR A 2 -23.30 33.66 -28.49
C THR A 2 -23.78 32.35 -27.90
N LYS A 3 -23.04 31.26 -28.10
CA LYS A 3 -22.99 30.14 -27.17
C LYS A 3 -21.67 29.40 -27.35
N GLY A 4 -20.82 29.54 -26.34
CA GLY A 4 -19.54 28.86 -26.24
C GLY A 4 -19.70 27.35 -26.14
N ARG A 5 -18.69 26.64 -26.64
CA ARG A 5 -18.56 25.19 -26.60
C ARG A 5 -18.48 24.72 -25.15
N VAL A 6 -19.39 23.83 -24.77
CA VAL A 6 -19.28 22.99 -23.57
C VAL A 6 -18.42 21.79 -23.95
N ILE A 7 -17.34 21.58 -23.20
CA ILE A 7 -16.49 20.39 -23.30
C ILE A 7 -17.31 19.22 -22.76
N GLU A 8 -17.50 18.21 -23.59
CA GLU A 8 -18.22 16.98 -23.25
C GLU A 8 -17.58 16.26 -22.06
N ALA A 9 -18.44 15.83 -21.15
CA ALA A 9 -18.11 14.96 -20.05
C ALA A 9 -17.59 13.61 -20.58
N LEU A 10 -16.31 13.29 -20.35
CA LEU A 10 -15.92 11.90 -20.19
C LEU A 10 -16.33 11.46 -18.79
N GLY A 11 -17.14 10.40 -18.77
CA GLY A 11 -17.80 9.89 -17.59
C GLY A 11 -16.87 9.63 -16.42
N ALA A 12 -17.31 10.09 -15.25
CA ALA A 12 -16.83 9.62 -13.97
C ALA A 12 -17.13 8.11 -13.86
N ALA A 13 -16.19 7.27 -14.29
CA ALA A 13 -15.99 5.99 -13.62
C ALA A 13 -15.47 6.33 -12.22
N ALA A 14 -16.19 5.91 -11.18
CA ALA A 14 -15.74 6.06 -9.81
C ALA A 14 -14.33 5.48 -9.71
N ALA A 15 -13.34 6.33 -9.41
CA ALA A 15 -12.00 5.89 -9.11
C ALA A 15 -12.09 4.90 -7.93
N PRO A 16 -11.54 3.68 -8.02
CA PRO A 16 -11.46 2.81 -6.85
C PRO A 16 -10.69 3.55 -5.76
N ALA A 17 -11.18 3.47 -4.51
CA ALA A 17 -10.64 4.18 -3.36
C ALA A 17 -9.10 4.11 -3.37
N ALA A 18 -8.47 5.25 -3.61
CA ALA A 18 -7.02 5.33 -3.65
C ALA A 18 -6.49 4.98 -2.27
N ILE A 19 -5.71 3.90 -2.17
CA ILE A 19 -4.96 3.62 -0.95
C ILE A 19 -3.80 4.60 -0.92
N SER A 20 -3.92 5.63 -0.07
CA SER A 20 -2.87 6.61 0.14
C SER A 20 -2.10 6.38 1.43
N VAL A 21 -0.83 6.71 1.38
CA VAL A 21 -0.01 6.96 2.56
C VAL A 21 0.18 8.48 2.70
N VAL A 22 0.13 8.99 3.94
CA VAL A 22 0.26 10.41 4.27
C VAL A 22 1.27 10.61 5.41
N PRO A 23 1.99 11.75 5.45
CA PRO A 23 2.79 12.10 6.62
C PRO A 23 1.92 12.25 7.86
N ALA A 24 2.39 11.78 9.03
CA ALA A 24 1.63 11.83 10.29
C ALA A 24 1.20 13.25 10.73
N THR A 25 1.80 14.31 10.19
CA THR A 25 1.53 15.71 10.56
C THR A 25 0.81 16.52 9.48
N ALA A 26 0.44 15.91 8.35
CA ALA A 26 0.02 16.67 7.18
C ALA A 26 -1.51 16.69 7.01
N THR A 27 -2.13 17.87 7.21
CA THR A 27 -3.46 18.19 6.66
C THR A 27 -3.41 18.53 5.17
N ASP A 28 -2.23 18.85 4.63
CA ASP A 28 -2.04 19.39 3.27
C ASP A 28 -0.94 18.68 2.44
N GLY A 29 -0.53 17.47 2.85
CA GLY A 29 0.49 16.68 2.16
C GLY A 29 -0.10 15.91 1.00
N ALA A 30 0.49 15.99 -0.20
CA ALA A 30 0.07 15.19 -1.34
C ALA A 30 0.12 13.70 -0.98
N PRO A 31 -0.99 12.95 -1.12
CA PRO A 31 -1.03 11.54 -0.81
C PRO A 31 -0.02 10.78 -1.68
N VAL A 32 0.81 9.91 -1.07
CA VAL A 32 1.50 8.87 -1.85
C VAL A 32 0.46 7.78 -2.11
N THR A 33 -0.27 7.94 -3.19
CA THR A 33 -1.25 6.98 -3.69
C THR A 33 -0.54 5.80 -4.34
N ALA A 34 -1.06 4.58 -4.17
CA ALA A 34 -0.70 3.45 -5.03
C ALA A 34 -1.06 3.66 -6.51
N ALA A 35 -1.77 4.75 -6.84
CA ALA A 35 -1.82 5.32 -8.19
C ALA A 35 -0.61 6.25 -8.37
N ALA A 36 0.46 5.76 -8.99
CA ALA A 36 1.69 6.53 -9.14
C ALA A 36 1.59 7.58 -10.28
N PRO A 37 2.14 8.80 -10.10
CA PRO A 37 2.61 9.60 -11.24
C PRO A 37 3.75 8.86 -11.97
N PRO A 38 3.99 9.12 -13.27
CA PRO A 38 5.03 8.43 -14.02
C PRO A 38 6.38 8.65 -13.36
N VAL A 39 6.92 7.59 -12.74
CA VAL A 39 8.29 7.57 -12.24
C VAL A 39 9.19 7.55 -13.49
N ALA A 40 10.12 8.49 -13.57
CA ALA A 40 11.12 8.52 -14.64
C ALA A 40 11.77 7.12 -14.73
N ALA A 41 11.83 6.58 -15.94
CA ALA A 41 12.18 5.19 -16.24
C ALA A 41 13.36 4.70 -15.39
N ALA A 42 13.13 3.65 -14.60
CA ALA A 42 14.19 2.90 -13.95
C ALA A 42 15.11 2.28 -15.03
N PRO A 43 16.44 2.29 -14.85
CA PRO A 43 17.36 1.70 -15.82
C PRO A 43 17.20 0.17 -15.84
N GLU A 44 16.97 -0.37 -17.03
CA GLU A 44 16.77 -1.81 -17.35
C GLU A 44 15.97 -2.60 -16.30
N ALA A 45 14.65 -2.37 -16.26
CA ALA A 45 13.73 -3.02 -15.32
C ALA A 45 13.95 -4.55 -15.25
N GLY A 46 14.54 -5.02 -14.17
CA GLY A 46 14.48 -6.41 -13.77
C GLY A 46 13.03 -6.87 -13.63
N ILE A 47 12.81 -8.19 -13.68
CA ILE A 47 11.48 -8.79 -13.50
C ILE A 47 10.86 -8.35 -12.16
N CYS A 48 11.70 -8.14 -11.14
CA CYS A 48 11.34 -7.53 -9.86
C CYS A 48 12.53 -6.73 -9.30
N GLU A 49 12.30 -5.49 -8.89
CA GLU A 49 13.27 -4.66 -8.18
C GLU A 49 12.63 -4.04 -6.94
N GLN A 50 13.36 -4.06 -5.81
CA GLN A 50 12.97 -3.34 -4.61
C GLN A 50 14.09 -2.42 -4.16
N PHE A 51 13.80 -1.13 -4.02
CA PHE A 51 14.80 -0.13 -3.66
C PHE A 51 14.20 1.03 -2.85
N ARG A 52 15.08 1.84 -2.27
CA ARG A 52 14.71 3.10 -1.62
C ARG A 52 14.87 4.25 -2.62
N PRO A 53 13.79 4.97 -2.99
CA PRO A 53 13.95 6.14 -3.84
C PRO A 53 14.75 7.23 -3.12
N GLU A 54 15.66 7.89 -3.84
CA GLU A 54 16.58 8.89 -3.27
C GLU A 54 15.86 10.05 -2.55
N ARG A 55 14.72 10.48 -3.08
CA ARG A 55 13.91 11.57 -2.53
C ARG A 55 12.70 11.11 -1.71
N ALA A 56 12.58 9.82 -1.39
CA ALA A 56 11.48 9.33 -0.57
C ALA A 56 11.69 9.64 0.92
N PRO A 57 10.59 9.80 1.69
CA PRO A 57 10.66 9.90 3.14
C PRO A 57 11.40 8.71 3.78
N ALA A 58 11.85 8.93 5.02
CA ALA A 58 12.52 7.88 5.78
C ALA A 58 11.67 6.61 5.88
N GLY A 59 12.34 5.45 5.80
CA GLY A 59 11.70 4.14 5.92
C GLY A 59 10.76 3.79 4.75
N THR A 60 10.88 4.42 3.59
CA THR A 60 10.07 4.09 2.41
C THR A 60 10.86 3.26 1.40
N LEU A 61 10.29 2.13 0.98
CA LEU A 61 10.77 1.31 -0.14
C LEU A 61 9.69 1.26 -1.22
N VAL A 62 10.12 1.09 -2.46
CA VAL A 62 9.23 0.78 -3.58
C VAL A 62 9.64 -0.54 -4.20
N MET A 63 8.66 -1.25 -4.76
CA MET A 63 8.87 -2.44 -5.55
C MET A 63 8.28 -2.25 -6.93
N ILE A 64 9.10 -2.50 -7.94
CA ILE A 64 8.75 -2.46 -9.34
C ILE A 64 8.72 -3.91 -9.83
N GLU A 65 7.61 -4.34 -10.42
CA GLU A 65 7.49 -5.62 -11.11
C GLU A 65 7.11 -5.35 -12.56
N ASN A 66 7.82 -5.99 -13.50
CA ASN A 66 7.60 -5.80 -14.93
C ASN A 66 7.56 -4.31 -15.34
N GLY A 67 8.47 -3.50 -14.78
CA GLY A 67 8.54 -2.06 -15.05
C GLY A 67 7.44 -1.20 -14.43
N SER A 68 6.56 -1.77 -13.60
CA SER A 68 5.44 -1.05 -12.96
C SER A 68 5.54 -1.06 -11.44
N LEU A 69 5.21 0.04 -10.78
CA LEU A 69 5.12 0.09 -9.31
C LEU A 69 4.05 -0.88 -8.83
N SER A 70 4.46 -1.91 -8.10
CA SER A 70 3.56 -2.93 -7.56
C SER A 70 3.34 -2.78 -6.06
N ARG A 71 4.31 -2.21 -5.33
CA ARG A 71 4.26 -2.06 -3.88
C ARG A 71 5.01 -0.83 -3.38
N ILE A 72 4.43 -0.16 -2.39
CA ILE A 72 5.12 0.78 -1.51
C ILE A 72 5.19 0.12 -0.13
N SER A 73 6.37 0.10 0.47
CA SER A 73 6.56 -0.41 1.83
C SER A 73 7.01 0.70 2.77
N LEU A 74 6.38 0.77 3.94
CA LEU A 74 6.83 1.57 5.07
C LEU A 74 7.46 0.62 6.07
N ILE A 75 8.72 0.86 6.41
CA ILE A 75 9.52 0.03 7.32
C ILE A 75 10.06 0.89 8.47
N GLU A 76 10.94 0.31 9.28
CA GLU A 76 11.62 1.00 10.37
C GLU A 76 12.13 2.40 9.95
N GLY A 77 11.90 3.37 10.84
CA GLY A 77 12.23 4.78 10.61
C GLY A 77 11.17 5.57 9.82
N SER A 78 10.12 4.92 9.31
CA SER A 78 9.00 5.63 8.67
C SER A 78 8.09 6.30 9.70
N THR A 79 7.79 7.57 9.46
CA THR A 79 6.76 8.34 10.17
C THR A 79 5.47 8.48 9.35
N LEU A 80 5.42 7.88 8.16
CA LEU A 80 4.23 7.90 7.32
C LEU A 80 3.16 6.95 7.86
N LYS A 81 1.90 7.27 7.59
CA LYS A 81 0.72 6.51 8.01
C LYS A 81 -0.20 6.27 6.82
N THR A 82 -1.00 5.21 6.85
CA THR A 82 -2.12 5.01 5.92
C THR A 82 -3.19 6.08 6.14
N GLU A 83 -4.15 6.22 5.22
CA GLU A 83 -5.26 7.19 5.35
C GLU A 83 -6.05 7.06 6.67
N ARG A 84 -6.05 5.87 7.28
CA ARG A 84 -6.69 5.63 8.58
C ARG A 84 -5.80 5.88 9.79
N GLY A 85 -4.60 6.42 9.59
CA GLY A 85 -3.66 6.78 10.66
C GLY A 85 -2.77 5.64 11.16
N PHE A 86 -2.77 4.48 10.50
CA PHE A 86 -1.95 3.33 10.92
C PHE A 86 -0.59 3.31 10.23
N GLY A 87 0.44 2.87 10.95
CA GLY A 87 1.77 2.69 10.36
C GLY A 87 2.67 1.90 11.29
N VAL A 88 3.98 1.96 11.05
CA VAL A 88 4.96 1.34 11.95
C VAL A 88 4.71 1.79 13.40
N GLY A 89 4.70 0.83 14.31
CA GLY A 89 4.40 0.99 15.74
C GLY A 89 2.93 0.89 16.15
N SER A 90 1.97 0.98 15.21
CA SER A 90 0.54 0.73 15.50
C SER A 90 0.33 -0.72 15.95
N THR A 91 -0.72 -0.98 16.74
CA THR A 91 -1.00 -2.35 17.22
C THR A 91 -1.95 -3.09 16.29
N ALA A 92 -1.82 -4.43 16.26
CA ALA A 92 -2.77 -5.28 15.54
C ALA A 92 -4.22 -5.11 16.04
N ALA A 93 -4.38 -4.89 17.36
CA ALA A 93 -5.68 -4.70 18.00
C ALA A 93 -6.38 -3.43 17.51
N GLU A 94 -5.67 -2.29 17.42
CA GLU A 94 -6.23 -1.04 16.90
C GLU A 94 -6.69 -1.18 15.44
N ILE A 95 -5.90 -1.87 14.61
CA ILE A 95 -6.22 -2.10 13.19
C ILE A 95 -7.46 -2.99 13.06
N LYS A 96 -7.49 -4.12 13.78
CA LYS A 96 -8.65 -5.03 13.80
C LYS A 96 -9.91 -4.32 14.29
N ALA A 97 -9.80 -3.48 15.32
CA ALA A 97 -10.92 -2.70 15.81
C ALA A 97 -11.44 -1.69 14.76
N ALA A 98 -10.54 -1.02 14.05
CA ALA A 98 -10.92 0.03 13.09
C ALA A 98 -11.48 -0.51 11.76
N TYR A 99 -11.01 -1.65 11.29
CA TYR A 99 -11.46 -2.26 10.03
C TYR A 99 -12.52 -3.35 10.24
N GLY A 100 -12.64 -3.91 11.45
CA GLY A 100 -13.63 -4.93 11.77
C GLY A 100 -13.55 -6.14 10.86
N GLY A 101 -14.70 -6.60 10.35
CA GLY A 101 -14.79 -7.76 9.46
C GLY A 101 -14.12 -7.62 8.09
N ALA A 102 -13.57 -6.43 7.76
CA ALA A 102 -12.81 -6.24 6.52
C ALA A 102 -11.35 -6.74 6.63
N VAL A 103 -10.86 -7.05 7.83
CA VAL A 103 -9.50 -7.57 8.02
C VAL A 103 -9.46 -9.07 7.75
N VAL A 104 -8.54 -9.49 6.89
CA VAL A 104 -8.14 -10.89 6.77
C VAL A 104 -6.84 -11.07 7.54
N SER A 105 -6.90 -11.75 8.69
CA SER A 105 -5.72 -12.18 9.46
C SER A 105 -5.15 -13.46 8.89
N GLN A 106 -3.83 -13.53 8.76
CA GLN A 106 -3.09 -14.74 8.49
C GLN A 106 -1.91 -14.88 9.47
N PRO A 107 -1.60 -16.08 9.99
CA PRO A 107 -0.38 -16.26 10.78
C PRO A 107 0.86 -15.84 9.99
N HIS A 108 1.83 -15.24 10.66
CA HIS A 108 3.07 -14.87 10.00
C HIS A 108 3.82 -16.12 9.52
N LYS A 109 4.43 -16.05 8.34
CA LYS A 109 5.05 -17.22 7.69
C LYS A 109 6.23 -17.79 8.50
N TYR A 110 6.98 -16.92 9.17
CA TYR A 110 8.27 -17.28 9.77
C TYR A 110 8.35 -17.07 11.28
N GLU A 111 7.37 -16.40 11.88
CA GLU A 111 7.40 -16.07 13.30
C GLU A 111 6.16 -16.60 13.99
N PRO A 112 6.29 -17.06 15.26
CA PRO A 112 5.15 -17.52 16.02
C PRO A 112 4.22 -16.35 16.39
N ALA A 113 3.00 -16.69 16.78
CA ALA A 113 2.08 -15.76 17.40
C ALA A 113 2.78 -14.99 18.55
N PRO A 114 2.51 -13.68 18.72
CA PRO A 114 1.42 -12.92 18.09
C PRO A 114 1.72 -12.36 16.69
N ALA A 115 2.83 -12.72 16.05
CA ALA A 115 3.13 -12.26 14.70
C ALA A 115 2.06 -12.71 13.68
N GLU A 116 1.61 -11.79 12.85
CA GLU A 116 0.56 -12.02 11.85
C GLU A 116 0.62 -10.99 10.71
N ASP A 117 0.01 -11.34 9.59
CA ASP A 117 -0.25 -10.42 8.49
C ASP A 117 -1.73 -10.03 8.48
N LEU A 118 -2.01 -8.73 8.50
CA LEU A 118 -3.35 -8.18 8.40
C LEU A 118 -3.56 -7.57 7.03
N TYR A 119 -4.39 -8.22 6.21
CA TYR A 119 -4.75 -7.71 4.90
C TYR A 119 -6.07 -6.95 4.95
N VAL A 120 -6.08 -5.79 4.30
CA VAL A 120 -7.30 -5.02 4.02
C VAL A 120 -7.30 -4.65 2.55
N TRP A 121 -8.23 -5.23 1.80
CA TRP A 121 -8.39 -4.95 0.38
C TRP A 121 -9.47 -3.88 0.15
N ALA A 122 -9.16 -2.88 -0.68
CA ALA A 122 -10.12 -1.89 -1.14
C ALA A 122 -10.97 -2.43 -2.31
N ASN A 123 -10.36 -3.22 -3.20
CA ASN A 123 -11.00 -3.85 -4.35
C ASN A 123 -10.21 -5.09 -4.78
N GLY A 124 -10.86 -6.02 -5.50
CA GLY A 124 -10.23 -7.23 -6.06
C GLY A 124 -9.70 -8.22 -5.02
N GLY A 125 -9.97 -7.98 -3.73
CA GLY A 125 -9.47 -8.78 -2.62
C GLY A 125 -10.21 -10.08 -2.40
N SER A 126 -9.57 -10.99 -1.67
CA SER A 126 -10.13 -12.28 -1.23
C SER A 126 -9.51 -12.70 0.09
N THR A 127 -10.10 -13.71 0.73
CA THR A 127 -9.48 -14.46 1.83
C THR A 127 -8.47 -15.50 1.35
N ALA A 128 -8.53 -15.86 0.06
CA ALA A 128 -7.53 -16.67 -0.62
C ALA A 128 -6.41 -15.78 -1.20
N VAL A 129 -5.39 -16.42 -1.79
CA VAL A 129 -4.32 -15.71 -2.50
C VAL A 129 -4.92 -14.89 -3.64
N VAL A 130 -4.63 -13.59 -3.64
CA VAL A 130 -5.11 -12.63 -4.65
C VAL A 130 -4.10 -12.60 -5.81
N GLN A 131 -4.58 -12.81 -7.04
CA GLN A 131 -3.78 -12.76 -8.27
C GLN A 131 -4.27 -11.69 -9.25
N ASP A 132 -5.39 -11.04 -8.94
CA ASP A 132 -5.97 -9.98 -9.76
C ASP A 132 -5.01 -8.77 -9.79
N PRO A 133 -4.44 -8.41 -10.97
CA PRO A 133 -3.51 -7.28 -11.07
C PRO A 133 -4.18 -5.93 -10.74
N ASP A 134 -5.50 -5.84 -10.78
CA ASP A 134 -6.27 -4.64 -10.47
C ASP A 134 -6.67 -4.54 -8.99
N ALA A 135 -6.43 -5.59 -8.20
CA ALA A 135 -6.66 -5.54 -6.76
C ALA A 135 -5.80 -4.47 -6.10
N ARG A 136 -6.34 -3.75 -5.11
CA ARG A 136 -5.57 -2.80 -4.28
C ARG A 136 -5.84 -3.07 -2.81
N GLY A 137 -4.77 -3.14 -2.02
CA GLY A 137 -4.87 -3.42 -0.60
C GLY A 137 -3.69 -2.87 0.22
N ILE A 138 -3.82 -3.05 1.53
CA ILE A 138 -2.77 -2.84 2.52
C ILE A 138 -2.52 -4.17 3.25
N ARG A 139 -1.26 -4.56 3.40
CA ARG A 139 -0.81 -5.55 4.39
C ARG A 139 -0.13 -4.80 5.53
N TYR A 140 -0.58 -5.02 6.76
CA TYR A 140 0.17 -4.67 7.96
C TYR A 140 0.88 -5.93 8.45
N GLU A 141 2.21 -5.92 8.41
CA GLU A 141 3.03 -6.99 8.95
C GLU A 141 3.27 -6.72 10.44
N VAL A 142 2.75 -7.61 11.28
CA VAL A 142 2.77 -7.50 12.74
C VAL A 142 3.85 -8.43 13.29
N GLY A 143 4.71 -7.87 14.14
CA GLY A 143 5.76 -8.63 14.82
C GLY A 143 5.29 -9.41 16.04
N THR A 144 6.24 -10.14 16.64
CA THR A 144 6.05 -10.88 17.89
C THR A 144 5.76 -10.00 19.12
N ASP A 145 5.94 -8.69 19.00
CA ASP A 145 5.54 -7.69 20.00
C ASP A 145 4.08 -7.19 19.80
N GLY A 146 3.36 -7.72 18.81
CA GLY A 146 1.99 -7.33 18.47
C GLY A 146 1.88 -5.96 17.78
N LYS A 147 3.01 -5.39 17.34
CA LYS A 147 3.07 -4.09 16.65
C LYS A 147 3.42 -4.26 15.18
N VAL A 148 2.91 -3.33 14.39
CA VAL A 148 3.25 -3.22 12.97
C VAL A 148 4.72 -2.87 12.83
N ARG A 149 5.47 -3.72 12.15
CA ARG A 149 6.87 -3.48 11.78
C ARG A 149 7.03 -3.01 10.34
N ALA A 150 6.08 -3.40 9.48
CA ALA A 150 6.03 -2.94 8.10
C ALA A 150 4.58 -2.76 7.62
N VAL A 151 4.39 -1.82 6.71
CA VAL A 151 3.13 -1.63 5.98
C VAL A 151 3.43 -1.77 4.50
N HIS A 152 2.64 -2.55 3.78
CA HIS A 152 2.75 -2.72 2.34
C HIS A 152 1.46 -2.29 1.68
N ALA A 153 1.51 -1.29 0.81
CA ALA A 153 0.37 -0.84 0.02
C ALA A 153 0.63 -1.12 -1.47
N GLY A 154 -0.35 -1.65 -2.18
CA GLY A 154 -0.17 -2.02 -3.59
C GLY A 154 -1.18 -3.04 -4.08
N GLY A 155 -0.76 -3.82 -5.08
CA GLY A 155 -1.55 -4.91 -5.67
C GLY A 155 -1.28 -6.27 -5.03
N PRO A 156 -1.38 -7.38 -5.79
CA PRO A 156 -1.10 -8.73 -5.30
C PRO A 156 0.23 -8.88 -4.54
N SER A 157 1.23 -8.07 -4.90
CA SER A 157 2.58 -8.14 -4.36
C SER A 157 2.69 -7.72 -2.88
N ILE A 158 1.64 -7.13 -2.29
CA ILE A 158 1.56 -6.96 -0.83
C ILE A 158 1.56 -8.30 -0.09
N GLN A 159 1.31 -9.44 -0.76
CA GLN A 159 1.35 -10.77 -0.16
C GLN A 159 2.77 -11.38 -0.10
N LEU A 160 3.77 -10.75 -0.75
CA LEU A 160 5.14 -11.28 -0.77
C LEU A 160 5.86 -11.00 0.56
N ALA A 161 6.33 -12.05 1.22
CA ALA A 161 7.06 -11.94 2.49
C ALA A 161 8.44 -11.30 2.32
N GLU A 162 9.20 -11.71 1.29
CA GLU A 162 10.62 -11.36 1.13
C GLU A 162 10.86 -10.23 0.10
N GLY A 163 9.79 -9.69 -0.49
CA GLY A 163 9.90 -8.78 -1.64
C GLY A 163 10.31 -9.53 -2.90
N CYS A 164 11.26 -8.98 -3.65
CA CYS A 164 11.82 -9.64 -4.82
C CYS A 164 12.75 -10.78 -4.39
N SER A 165 12.26 -12.02 -4.39
CA SER A 165 13.04 -13.25 -4.15
C SER A 165 12.40 -14.45 -4.82
#